data_AF-A0A6I3LFA3-F1
#
_entry.id   AF-A0A6I3LFA3-F1
#
_cell.length_a   1.000
_cell.length_b   1.000
_cell.length_c   1.000
_cell.angle_alpha   90.00
_cell.angle_beta   90.00
_cell.angle_gamma   90.00
#
_symmetry.space_group_name_H-M   'P 1'
#
loop_
_entity.id
_entity.type
_entity.pdbx_description
1 polymer ?
#
loop_
_entity_poly.entity_id
_entity_poly.type
_entity_poly.pdbx_seq_one_letter_code
_entity_poly.pdbx_strand_id
1 'polypeptide(L)'
;LTVPEKFTETTFEEVDKTLLKYLGKEHLITPDMVRGKFETLEAAVLQNNWPTLKEAKGKFVFVLDDKESKRALYIAGHPSLKGRVLFADADP
;
A
#
# COMPACT_ATOMS: atom_id res chain seq x y z
N LEU A 1 -8.96 -12.10 28.47
CA LEU A 1 -8.60 -12.04 27.03
C LEU A 1 -8.87 -10.64 26.55
N THR A 2 -7.99 -10.07 25.73
CA THR A 2 -8.20 -8.74 25.13
C THR A 2 -9.10 -8.86 23.90
N VAL A 3 -9.88 -7.81 23.62
CA VAL A 3 -10.68 -7.70 22.40
C VAL A 3 -9.81 -7.03 21.33
N PRO A 4 -9.61 -7.66 20.15
CA PRO A 4 -8.88 -7.02 19.06
C PRO A 4 -9.56 -5.73 18.61
N GLU A 5 -8.75 -4.76 18.20
CA GLU A 5 -9.27 -3.55 17.58
C GLU A 5 -10.04 -3.89 16.29
N LYS A 6 -11.16 -3.20 16.08
CA LYS A 6 -11.94 -3.34 14.84
C LYS A 6 -11.29 -2.50 13.75
N PHE A 7 -10.96 -3.13 12.62
CA PHE A 7 -10.52 -2.40 11.45
C PHE A 7 -11.64 -1.55 10.85
N THR A 8 -11.36 -0.27 10.70
CA THR A 8 -12.18 0.75 10.03
C THR A 8 -11.33 1.49 9.01
N GLU A 9 -11.93 2.32 8.17
CA GLU A 9 -11.19 3.22 7.28
C GLU A 9 -10.17 4.08 8.04
N THR A 10 -10.60 4.66 9.18
CA THR A 10 -9.73 5.46 10.06
C THR A 10 -8.57 4.64 10.61
N THR A 11 -8.81 3.42 11.09
CA THR A 11 -7.75 2.53 11.59
C THR A 11 -6.72 2.23 10.50
N PHE A 12 -7.15 2.05 9.25
CA PHE A 12 -6.24 1.84 8.12
C PHE A 12 -5.45 3.10 7.75
N GLU A 13 -6.07 4.28 7.80
CA GLU A 13 -5.32 5.53 7.66
C GLU A 13 -4.26 5.69 8.75
N GLU A 14 -4.57 5.30 9.98
CA GLU A 14 -3.62 5.33 11.09
C GLU A 14 -2.46 4.37 10.88
N VAL A 15 -2.70 3.18 10.30
CA VAL A 15 -1.63 2.27 9.86
C VAL A 15 -0.72 2.96 8.85
N ASP A 16 -1.27 3.52 7.77
CA ASP A 16 -0.50 4.22 6.74
C ASP A 16 0.33 5.37 7.34
N LYS A 17 -0.30 6.21 8.18
CA LYS A 17 0.34 7.35 8.87
C LYS A 17 1.45 6.89 9.81
N THR A 18 1.24 5.77 10.52
CA THR A 18 2.22 5.21 11.47
C THR A 18 3.45 4.69 10.73
N LEU A 19 3.26 3.93 9.64
CA LEU A 19 4.38 3.45 8.82
C LEU A 19 5.20 4.61 8.26
N LEU A 20 4.54 5.63 7.71
CA LEU A 20 5.20 6.82 7.20
C LEU A 20 5.96 7.58 8.30
N LYS A 21 5.37 7.72 9.49
CA LYS A 21 5.95 8.45 10.62
C LYS A 21 7.20 7.78 11.19
N TYR A 22 7.16 6.46 11.36
CA TYR A 22 8.21 5.75 12.10
C TYR A 22 9.26 5.09 11.21
N LEU A 23 8.89 4.68 9.99
CA LEU A 23 9.86 4.13 9.03
C LEU A 23 10.40 5.20 8.09
N GLY A 24 9.66 6.28 7.81
CA GLY A 24 10.04 7.26 6.80
C GLY A 24 9.71 6.77 5.38
N LYS A 25 9.34 7.71 4.49
CA LYS A 25 8.92 7.38 3.11
C LYS A 25 10.06 6.78 2.29
N GLU A 26 11.30 7.17 2.58
CA GLU A 26 12.53 6.73 1.95
C GLU A 26 12.85 5.25 2.21
N HIS A 27 12.32 4.67 3.29
CA HIS A 27 12.48 3.27 3.66
C HIS A 27 11.31 2.39 3.16
N LEU A 28 10.39 2.95 2.37
CA LEU A 28 9.21 2.25 1.87
C LEU A 28 9.19 2.18 0.35
N ILE A 29 8.70 1.05 -0.16
CA ILE A 29 8.20 0.90 -1.53
C ILE A 29 6.68 1.00 -1.42
N THR A 30 6.10 2.06 -1.97
CA THR A 30 4.66 2.33 -1.92
C THR A 30 4.00 2.15 -3.29
N PRO A 31 2.68 1.92 -3.34
CA PRO A 31 1.89 1.96 -4.57
C PRO A 31 2.19 3.19 -5.44
N ASP A 32 2.23 4.39 -4.87
CA ASP A 32 2.52 5.60 -5.64
C ASP A 32 3.94 5.66 -6.20
N MET A 33 4.91 5.06 -5.51
CA MET A 33 6.28 4.96 -6.03
C MET A 33 6.34 4.04 -7.26
N VAL A 34 5.67 2.88 -7.20
CA VAL A 34 5.60 1.93 -8.32
C VAL A 34 4.73 2.48 -9.46
N ARG A 35 3.65 3.21 -9.15
CA ARG A 35 2.78 3.86 -10.14
C ARG A 35 3.52 4.95 -10.93
N GLY A 36 4.39 5.71 -10.28
CA GLY A 36 5.16 6.77 -10.94
C GLY A 36 4.27 7.75 -11.69
N LYS A 37 4.42 7.81 -13.02
CA LYS A 37 3.66 8.70 -13.92
C LYS A 37 2.48 8.03 -14.61
N PHE A 38 2.27 6.73 -14.39
CA PHE A 38 1.14 6.02 -14.99
C PHE A 38 -0.18 6.44 -14.34
N GLU A 39 -1.26 6.32 -15.11
CA GLU A 39 -2.61 6.63 -14.65
C GLU A 39 -3.06 5.69 -13.52
N THR A 40 -2.73 4.40 -13.67
CA THR A 40 -3.01 3.35 -12.69
C THR A 40 -1.72 2.61 -12.30
N LEU A 41 -1.74 2.04 -11.10
CA LEU A 41 -0.69 1.18 -10.56
C LEU A 41 -0.55 -0.08 -11.42
N GLU A 42 -1.66 -0.68 -11.81
CA GLU A 42 -1.69 -1.85 -12.69
C GLU A 42 -0.93 -1.59 -13.99
N ALA A 43 -1.21 -0.47 -14.67
CA ALA A 43 -0.52 -0.12 -15.91
C ALA A 43 1.00 0.03 -15.70
N ALA A 44 1.42 0.56 -14.55
CA ALA A 44 2.83 0.66 -14.20
C ALA A 44 3.48 -0.70 -13.93
N VAL A 45 2.78 -1.58 -13.19
CA VAL A 45 3.24 -2.94 -12.87
C VAL A 45 3.40 -3.77 -14.13
N LEU A 46 2.43 -3.74 -15.05
CA LEU A 46 2.49 -4.43 -16.34
C LEU A 46 3.62 -3.92 -17.25
N GLN A 47 4.11 -2.70 -16.99
CA GLN A 47 5.26 -2.11 -17.69
C GLN A 47 6.57 -2.22 -16.91
N ASN A 48 6.63 -3.11 -15.91
CA ASN A 48 7.82 -3.37 -15.09
C ASN A 48 8.37 -2.14 -14.36
N ASN A 49 7.50 -1.19 -13.97
CA ASN A 49 7.92 0.07 -13.32
C ASN A 49 8.29 -0.09 -11.82
N TRP A 50 8.64 -1.31 -11.40
CA TRP A 50 9.18 -1.54 -10.07
C TRP A 50 10.60 -0.95 -9.94
N PRO A 51 11.00 -0.48 -8.75
CA PRO A 51 12.37 -0.05 -8.52
C PRO A 51 13.35 -1.19 -8.82
N THR A 52 14.55 -0.84 -9.29
CA THR A 52 15.62 -1.80 -9.44
C THR A 52 16.01 -2.39 -8.08
N LEU A 53 16.64 -3.57 -8.08
CA LEU A 53 17.13 -4.23 -6.85
C LEU A 53 18.05 -3.32 -6.03
N LYS A 54 18.85 -2.48 -6.70
CA LYS A 54 19.73 -1.50 -6.06
C LYS A 54 18.94 -0.40 -5.36
N GLU A 55 17.87 0.09 -5.96
CA GLU A 55 17.01 1.14 -5.39
C GLU A 55 16.07 0.60 -4.30
N ALA A 56 15.72 -0.68 -4.36
CA ALA A 56 14.89 -1.36 -3.38
C ALA A 56 15.66 -1.79 -2.11
N LYS A 57 17.00 -1.89 -2.19
CA LYS A 57 17.82 -2.38 -1.09
C LYS A 57 17.60 -1.57 0.19
N GLY A 58 17.23 -2.25 1.27
CA GLY A 58 16.99 -1.65 2.60
C GLY A 58 15.62 -1.00 2.76
N LYS A 59 14.69 -1.21 1.82
CA LYS A 59 13.31 -0.74 1.90
C LYS A 59 12.33 -1.88 2.20
N PHE A 60 11.19 -1.53 2.77
CA PHE A 60 10.09 -2.45 3.04
C PHE A 60 8.97 -2.31 2.01
N VAL A 61 8.34 -3.44 1.69
CA VAL A 61 7.03 -3.52 1.01
C VAL A 61 6.05 -4.05 2.04
N PHE A 62 4.90 -3.40 2.19
CA PHE A 62 3.82 -3.91 3.03
C PHE A 62 2.66 -4.36 2.15
N VAL A 63 2.10 -5.52 2.47
CA VAL A 63 0.98 -6.11 1.76
C VAL A 63 -0.16 -6.33 2.74
N LEU A 64 -1.35 -5.86 2.39
CA LEU A 64 -2.59 -6.24 3.03
C LEU A 64 -3.02 -7.60 2.45
N ASP A 65 -2.59 -8.67 3.11
CA ASP A 65 -2.99 -10.05 2.81
C ASP A 65 -4.35 -10.35 3.46
N ASP A 66 -5.40 -9.71 2.95
CA ASP A 66 -6.78 -9.91 3.38
C ASP A 66 -7.73 -9.67 2.19
N LYS A 67 -8.86 -10.35 2.19
CA LYS A 67 -9.87 -10.28 1.11
C LYS A 67 -11.17 -9.74 1.66
N GLU A 68 -12.13 -9.50 0.78
CA GLU A 68 -13.48 -9.08 1.16
C GLU A 68 -13.51 -7.73 1.91
N SER A 69 -14.09 -7.70 3.11
CA SER A 69 -14.50 -6.47 3.81
C SER A 69 -13.34 -5.54 4.16
N LYS A 70 -12.22 -6.06 4.66
CA LYS A 70 -11.06 -5.24 5.05
C LYS A 70 -10.35 -4.66 3.84
N ARG A 71 -10.20 -5.45 2.77
CA ARG A 71 -9.70 -4.95 1.49
C ARG A 71 -10.60 -3.84 0.96
N ALA A 72 -11.92 -4.05 0.95
CA ALA A 72 -12.88 -3.06 0.49
C ALA A 72 -12.76 -1.75 1.29
N LEU A 73 -12.66 -1.83 2.63
CA LEU A 73 -12.40 -0.67 3.49
C LEU A 73 -11.07 0.01 3.17
N TYR A 74 -10.00 -0.76 2.92
CA TYR A 74 -8.69 -0.20 2.63
C TYR A 74 -8.66 0.53 1.28
N ILE A 75 -9.30 0.01 0.25
CA ILE A 75 -9.24 0.62 -1.10
C ILE A 75 -10.29 1.73 -1.30
N ALA A 76 -11.29 1.84 -0.43
CA ALA A 76 -12.37 2.82 -0.54
C ALA A 76 -11.80 4.26 -0.63
N GLY A 77 -12.23 5.03 -1.62
CA GLY A 77 -11.74 6.40 -1.84
C GLY A 77 -10.30 6.51 -2.40
N HIS A 78 -9.59 5.39 -2.56
CA HIS A 78 -8.21 5.33 -3.06
C HIS A 78 -8.14 4.52 -4.36
N PRO A 79 -8.75 4.99 -5.47
CA PRO A 79 -8.70 4.28 -6.74
C PRO A 79 -7.25 4.07 -7.15
N SER A 80 -6.91 2.83 -7.53
CA SER A 80 -5.55 2.44 -7.86
C SER A 80 -4.54 2.65 -6.70
N LEU A 81 -5.01 2.53 -5.44
CA LEU A 81 -4.21 2.69 -4.23
C LEU A 81 -3.50 4.06 -4.10
N LYS A 82 -4.02 5.10 -4.77
CA LYS A 82 -3.46 6.45 -4.69
C LYS A 82 -3.43 6.93 -3.23
N GLY A 83 -2.25 7.32 -2.75
CA GLY A 83 -2.04 7.78 -1.38
C GLY A 83 -1.97 6.67 -0.32
N ARG A 84 -2.13 5.39 -0.69
CA ARG A 84 -1.98 4.25 0.24
C ARG A 84 -0.51 3.83 0.37
N VAL A 85 -0.18 3.21 1.51
CA VAL A 85 1.17 2.69 1.78
C VAL A 85 1.27 1.20 1.46
N LEU A 86 0.24 0.41 1.77
CA LEU A 86 0.20 -1.02 1.54
C LEU A 86 -0.24 -1.32 0.10
N PHE A 87 0.28 -2.41 -0.45
CA PHE A 87 -0.32 -3.08 -1.60
C PHE A 87 -1.47 -3.94 -1.10
N ALA A 88 -2.60 -3.93 -1.79
CA ALA A 88 -3.72 -4.82 -1.52
C ALA A 88 -3.85 -5.83 -2.65
N ASP A 89 -4.42 -6.98 -2.37
CA ASP A 89 -4.76 -7.97 -3.40
C ASP A 89 -5.53 -7.31 -4.56
N ALA A 90 -5.28 -7.77 -5.77
CA ALA A 90 -6.02 -7.35 -6.96
C ALA A 90 -6.81 -8.54 -7.50
N ASP A 91 -7.99 -8.26 -8.03
CA ASP A 91 -8.73 -9.26 -8.80
C ASP A 91 -8.16 -9.26 -10.23
N PRO A 92 -7.96 -10.43 -10.88
CA PRO A 92 -7.40 -10.52 -12.22
C PRO A 92 -8.25 -9.86 -13.32
#